data_AF-A0A8C7ZLA7-F1
#
_entry.id   AF-A0A8C7ZLA7-F1
#
_cell.length_a   1.000
_cell.length_b   1.000
_cell.length_c   1.000
_cell.angle_alpha   90.00
_cell.angle_beta   90.00
_cell.angle_gamma   90.00
#
_symmetry.space_group_name_H-M   'P 1'
#
loop_
_entity.id
_entity.type
_entity.pdbx_description
1 polymer ?
#
loop_
_entity_poly.entity_id
_entity_poly.type
_entity_poly.pdbx_seq_one_letter_code
_entity_poly.pdbx_strand_id
1 'polypeptide(L)'
;MSMKNDFSVRKYENETKPIKTQHKYTYSWPKCQRNNTVAKIPGFNSLPGHIKDFLYYRHCRHFPMLLDLPDKCGGPEGSADVFLLLVIKSSPGNYDRREVLRNTWAKERLQNGVWIRRLFISGTQDDGFEKTRLNRLLEFEQSRHNDILQWDFHDSFFNLTLKQILFLEWMERNCPYVHYLLNGDDDVFANTDNMVVFLQNFKKGGRKHLYTGHLIQYVGPVRETWSKYYVPVQVHKPESYPPYCGGGGFLLSGYTARIIYNMSHSITILPIDDVYMGMCLQKGGLRPESHPGVRTAGLYVIDKKADRYDPCYFREMLLVHRFLSVHMYVMWHSLQDPNLDFGIPLRFATKFKQKKIAFLLSDY
;
A
#
# COMPACT_ATOMS: atom_id res chain seq x y z
N MET A 1 57.70 -14.48 -32.23
CA MET A 1 57.81 -13.02 -32.03
C MET A 1 56.40 -12.50 -31.84
N SER A 2 55.92 -12.43 -30.60
CA SER A 2 54.52 -12.06 -30.32
C SER A 2 54.47 -11.22 -29.04
N MET A 3 53.65 -10.18 -29.12
CA MET A 3 53.66 -8.97 -28.31
C MET A 3 53.25 -9.20 -26.85
N LYS A 4 53.96 -8.52 -25.94
CA LYS A 4 53.52 -8.24 -24.58
C LYS A 4 52.29 -7.32 -24.62
N ASN A 5 51.23 -7.68 -23.91
CA ASN A 5 50.20 -6.74 -23.49
C ASN A 5 50.07 -6.85 -21.96
N ASP A 6 50.63 -5.85 -21.28
CA ASP A 6 50.53 -5.65 -19.84
C ASP A 6 49.24 -4.84 -19.58
N PHE A 7 48.21 -5.51 -19.05
CA PHE A 7 47.01 -4.82 -18.55
C PHE A 7 47.06 -4.81 -17.02
N SER A 8 47.60 -3.72 -16.46
CA SER A 8 47.51 -3.45 -15.03
C SER A 8 46.09 -3.05 -14.66
N VAL A 9 45.33 -3.95 -14.04
CA VAL A 9 44.03 -3.63 -13.44
C VAL A 9 44.29 -2.89 -12.12
N ARG A 10 44.08 -1.58 -12.10
CA ARG A 10 44.05 -0.78 -10.86
C ARG A 10 42.87 -1.25 -10.00
N LYS A 11 43.16 -1.86 -8.84
CA LYS A 11 42.18 -2.05 -7.77
C LYS A 11 41.74 -0.69 -7.26
N TYR A 12 40.47 -0.35 -7.49
CA TYR A 12 39.80 0.71 -6.75
C TYR A 12 39.33 0.10 -5.42
N GLU A 13 40.09 0.35 -4.34
CA GLU A 13 39.62 0.12 -2.98
C GLU A 13 38.64 1.23 -2.61
N ASN A 14 37.35 0.95 -2.77
CA ASN A 14 36.30 1.76 -2.15
C ASN A 14 36.19 1.32 -0.68
N GLU A 15 36.87 2.02 0.22
CA GLU A 15 36.58 2.01 1.65
C GLU A 15 35.20 2.63 1.91
N THR A 16 34.13 1.87 1.65
CA THR A 16 32.82 2.16 2.23
C THR A 16 32.82 1.58 3.64
N LYS A 17 33.17 2.43 4.61
CA LYS A 17 32.96 2.10 6.03
C LYS A 17 31.48 1.76 6.22
N PRO A 18 31.12 0.55 6.70
CA PRO A 18 29.74 0.26 7.02
C PRO A 18 29.32 1.18 8.17
N ILE A 19 28.31 2.01 7.93
CA ILE A 19 27.63 2.75 8.99
C ILE A 19 27.00 1.67 9.88
N LYS A 20 27.66 1.35 11.00
CA LYS A 20 27.08 0.53 12.05
C LYS A 20 26.05 1.38 12.77
N THR A 21 24.82 1.44 12.26
CA THR A 21 23.67 1.82 13.05
C THR A 21 23.51 0.76 14.14
N GLN A 22 23.87 1.10 15.37
CA GLN A 22 23.56 0.25 16.53
C GLN A 22 22.05 0.27 16.74
N HIS A 23 21.37 -0.71 16.16
CA HIS A 23 19.96 -0.97 16.41
C HIS A 23 19.76 -1.21 17.91
N LYS A 24 19.10 -0.28 18.59
CA LYS A 24 18.84 -0.36 20.04
C LYS A 24 17.86 -1.49 20.42
N TYR A 25 17.14 -2.05 19.45
CA TYR A 25 16.13 -3.09 19.66
C TYR A 25 16.11 -4.10 18.50
N THR A 26 16.54 -5.34 18.77
CA THR A 26 16.28 -6.48 17.90
C THR A 26 14.96 -7.12 18.34
N TYR A 27 13.88 -6.89 17.60
CA TYR A 27 12.59 -7.49 17.91
C TYR A 27 12.56 -8.93 17.39
N SER A 28 12.82 -9.90 18.26
CA SER A 28 12.63 -11.32 17.95
C SER A 28 11.27 -11.80 18.46
N TRP A 29 10.40 -12.15 17.53
CA TRP A 29 9.13 -12.80 17.84
C TRP A 29 9.28 -14.32 17.67
N PRO A 30 8.73 -15.15 18.58
CA PRO A 30 8.71 -16.58 18.37
C PRO A 30 7.91 -16.89 17.09
N LYS A 31 8.30 -17.95 16.38
CA LYS A 31 7.53 -18.43 15.23
C LYS A 31 6.11 -18.76 15.67
N CYS A 32 5.12 -18.26 14.93
CA CYS A 32 3.74 -18.55 15.27
C CYS A 32 3.42 -20.05 15.12
N GLN A 33 2.67 -20.58 16.07
CA GLN A 33 2.28 -21.99 16.09
C GLN A 33 0.89 -22.19 15.50
N ARG A 34 0.65 -23.35 14.89
CA ARG A 34 -0.64 -23.73 14.33
C ARG A 34 -1.67 -23.94 15.45
N ASN A 35 -2.81 -23.24 15.40
CA ASN A 35 -3.90 -23.49 16.35
C ASN A 35 -4.79 -24.66 15.88
N ASN A 36 -4.49 -25.88 16.31
CA ASN A 36 -5.24 -27.07 15.90
C ASN A 36 -6.70 -27.11 16.40
N THR A 37 -7.08 -26.28 17.38
CA THR A 37 -8.47 -26.26 17.89
C THR A 37 -9.48 -25.80 16.85
N VAL A 38 -9.07 -25.01 15.84
CA VAL A 38 -9.95 -24.52 14.78
C VAL A 38 -10.48 -25.64 13.87
N ALA A 39 -9.83 -26.80 13.85
CA ALA A 39 -10.32 -27.98 13.13
C ALA A 39 -11.66 -28.48 13.66
N LYS A 40 -12.04 -28.09 14.88
CA LYS A 40 -13.34 -28.42 15.52
C LYS A 40 -14.48 -27.50 15.05
N ILE A 41 -14.22 -26.46 14.26
CA ILE A 41 -15.26 -25.55 13.76
C ILE A 41 -16.23 -26.34 12.84
N PRO A 42 -17.55 -26.21 13.02
CA PRO A 42 -18.52 -26.86 12.14
C PRO A 42 -18.30 -26.51 10.66
N GLY A 43 -18.23 -27.53 9.79
CA GLY A 43 -17.97 -27.37 8.36
C GLY A 43 -16.52 -27.04 7.99
N PHE A 44 -15.57 -27.12 8.93
CA PHE A 44 -14.15 -26.86 8.65
C PHE A 44 -13.59 -27.77 7.54
N ASN A 45 -13.94 -29.06 7.56
CA ASN A 45 -13.39 -30.05 6.64
C ASN A 45 -13.76 -29.79 5.18
N SER A 46 -14.88 -29.12 4.90
CA SER A 46 -15.31 -28.75 3.53
C SER A 46 -14.68 -27.45 3.02
N LEU A 47 -13.93 -26.73 3.86
CA LEU A 47 -13.30 -25.47 3.45
C LEU A 47 -12.12 -25.71 2.49
N PRO A 48 -11.86 -24.79 1.53
CA PRO A 48 -10.66 -24.79 0.72
C PRO A 48 -9.38 -24.74 1.57
N GLY A 49 -8.29 -25.30 1.05
CA GLY A 49 -7.01 -25.38 1.77
C GLY A 49 -6.48 -24.04 2.27
N HIS A 50 -6.54 -22.99 1.44
CA HIS A 50 -6.11 -21.63 1.81
C HIS A 50 -6.97 -21.02 2.94
N ILE A 51 -8.28 -21.33 3.00
CA ILE A 51 -9.14 -20.88 4.11
C ILE A 51 -8.80 -21.63 5.39
N LYS A 52 -8.54 -22.95 5.30
CA LYS A 52 -8.12 -23.76 6.46
C LYS A 52 -6.82 -23.21 7.04
N ASP A 53 -5.85 -22.94 6.18
CA ASP A 53 -4.57 -22.34 6.57
C ASP A 53 -4.74 -20.97 7.23
N PHE A 54 -5.53 -20.09 6.61
CA PHE A 54 -5.90 -18.81 7.20
C PHE A 54 -6.49 -18.97 8.61
N LEU A 55 -7.45 -19.89 8.81
CA LEU A 55 -8.06 -20.14 10.12
C LEU A 55 -7.06 -20.66 11.16
N TYR A 56 -6.16 -21.57 10.75
CA TYR A 56 -5.11 -22.11 11.63
C TYR A 56 -4.18 -21.02 12.19
N TYR A 57 -3.85 -20.02 11.38
CA TYR A 57 -2.90 -18.97 11.73
C TYR A 57 -3.55 -17.59 11.94
N ARG A 58 -4.88 -17.50 11.95
CA ARG A 58 -5.64 -16.24 12.12
C ARG A 58 -5.28 -15.43 13.36
N HIS A 59 -4.76 -16.11 14.39
CA HIS A 59 -4.36 -15.52 15.66
C HIS A 59 -2.93 -14.94 15.62
N CYS A 60 -2.12 -15.32 14.63
CA CYS A 60 -0.76 -14.85 14.45
C CYS A 60 -0.76 -13.39 13.96
N ARG A 61 -0.16 -12.50 14.74
CA ARG A 61 -0.04 -11.08 14.37
C ARG A 61 1.40 -10.64 14.17
N HIS A 62 2.35 -11.36 14.78
CA HIS A 62 3.76 -10.96 14.81
C HIS A 62 4.61 -11.98 14.08
N PHE A 63 5.55 -11.49 13.29
CA PHE A 63 6.49 -12.30 12.52
C PHE A 63 7.88 -11.66 12.58
N PRO A 64 8.95 -12.46 12.53
CA PRO A 64 10.32 -11.93 12.44
C PRO A 64 10.47 -11.01 11.23
N MET A 65 11.17 -9.90 11.40
CA MET A 65 11.61 -9.06 10.28
C MET A 65 12.85 -9.66 9.64
N LEU A 66 12.84 -9.75 8.31
CA LEU A 66 13.98 -10.17 7.50
C LEU A 66 14.76 -8.94 6.99
N LEU A 67 14.04 -7.88 6.61
CA LEU A 67 14.60 -6.60 6.17
C LEU A 67 13.89 -5.46 6.92
N ASP A 68 14.67 -4.58 7.53
CA ASP A 68 14.19 -3.45 8.33
C ASP A 68 14.84 -2.13 7.87
N LEU A 69 14.18 -1.00 8.19
CA LEU A 69 14.54 0.36 7.76
C LEU A 69 14.25 1.42 8.84
N PRO A 70 14.71 1.26 10.09
CA PRO A 70 14.27 2.13 11.21
C PRO A 70 14.49 3.63 10.95
N ASP A 71 15.49 3.98 10.14
CA ASP A 71 15.84 5.37 9.84
C ASP A 71 15.13 5.94 8.59
N LYS A 72 14.21 5.20 7.95
CA LYS A 72 13.55 5.65 6.69
C LYS A 72 12.83 6.98 6.84
N CYS A 73 12.22 7.21 7.99
CA CYS A 73 11.54 8.46 8.34
C CYS A 73 12.43 9.42 9.13
N GLY A 74 13.74 9.20 9.21
CA GLY A 74 14.62 9.91 10.16
C GLY A 74 14.39 9.49 11.61
N GLY A 75 13.92 8.25 11.81
CA GLY A 75 13.48 7.74 13.10
C GLY A 75 12.20 8.42 13.63
N PRO A 76 11.85 8.18 14.90
CA PRO A 76 10.64 8.74 15.50
C PRO A 76 10.57 10.25 15.41
N GLU A 77 11.65 10.95 15.73
CA GLU A 77 11.70 12.41 15.79
C GLU A 77 11.66 13.06 14.40
N GLY A 78 12.37 12.49 13.41
CA GLY A 78 12.37 12.98 12.03
C GLY A 78 11.07 12.68 11.27
N SER A 79 10.21 11.80 11.79
CA SER A 79 9.04 11.33 11.03
C SER A 79 8.01 12.41 10.70
N ALA A 80 8.02 13.53 11.43
CA ALA A 80 7.20 14.71 11.13
C ALA A 80 7.59 15.42 9.82
N ASP A 81 8.82 15.22 9.32
CA ASP A 81 9.27 15.78 8.04
C ASP A 81 8.70 15.01 6.84
N VAL A 82 8.21 13.78 7.07
CA VAL A 82 7.57 12.97 6.02
C VAL A 82 6.12 13.40 5.87
N PHE A 83 5.85 14.16 4.80
CA PHE A 83 4.50 14.62 4.50
C PHE A 83 3.62 13.51 3.92
N LEU A 84 4.14 12.75 2.94
CA LEU A 84 3.44 11.62 2.34
C LEU A 84 4.36 10.40 2.31
N LEU A 85 3.98 9.36 3.04
CA LEU A 85 4.63 8.06 2.97
C LEU A 85 3.84 7.14 2.03
N LEU A 86 4.48 6.72 0.94
CA LEU A 86 3.92 5.76 0.00
C LEU A 86 4.21 4.36 0.52
N VAL A 87 3.18 3.64 0.92
CA VAL A 87 3.23 2.28 1.45
C VAL A 87 2.65 1.35 0.40
N ILE A 88 3.54 0.63 -0.29
CA ILE A 88 3.20 -0.11 -1.49
C ILE A 88 3.29 -1.60 -1.21
N LYS A 89 2.15 -2.29 -1.27
CA LYS A 89 2.06 -3.75 -1.17
C LYS A 89 2.66 -4.36 -2.43
N SER A 90 3.75 -5.12 -2.26
CA SER A 90 4.41 -5.82 -3.37
C SER A 90 4.81 -7.23 -2.95
N SER A 91 4.79 -8.18 -3.88
CA SER A 91 5.25 -9.56 -3.65
C SER A 91 6.74 -9.69 -4.00
N PRO A 92 7.48 -10.65 -3.41
CA PRO A 92 8.92 -10.80 -3.64
C PRO A 92 9.34 -10.80 -5.12
N GLY A 93 8.60 -11.52 -5.97
CA GLY A 93 8.88 -11.63 -7.41
C GLY A 93 8.64 -10.38 -8.25
N ASN A 94 7.96 -9.34 -7.73
CA ASN A 94 7.56 -8.15 -8.51
C ASN A 94 8.67 -7.09 -8.61
N TYR A 95 9.92 -7.49 -8.86
CA TYR A 95 11.05 -6.58 -8.98
C TYR A 95 10.83 -5.53 -10.09
N ASP A 96 10.32 -5.97 -11.26
CA ASP A 96 10.05 -5.09 -12.40
C ASP A 96 9.05 -3.97 -12.07
N ARG A 97 7.99 -4.31 -11.33
CA ARG A 97 6.99 -3.33 -10.88
C ARG A 97 7.63 -2.32 -9.95
N ARG A 98 8.31 -2.80 -8.91
CA ARG A 98 8.98 -1.92 -7.93
C ARG A 98 9.93 -0.97 -8.63
N GLU A 99 10.75 -1.47 -9.56
CA GLU A 99 11.70 -0.66 -10.30
C GLU A 99 11.04 0.42 -11.15
N VAL A 100 9.96 0.09 -11.87
CA VAL A 100 9.17 1.11 -12.60
C VAL A 100 8.61 2.16 -11.64
N LEU A 101 8.08 1.74 -10.48
CA LEU A 101 7.53 2.65 -9.49
C LEU A 101 8.61 3.60 -8.92
N ARG A 102 9.84 3.13 -8.69
CA ARG A 102 10.97 3.99 -8.25
C ARG A 102 11.26 5.11 -9.23
N ASN A 103 11.13 4.82 -10.52
CA ASN A 103 11.44 5.73 -11.63
C ASN A 103 10.22 6.56 -12.09
N THR A 104 9.06 6.40 -11.46
CA THR A 104 7.81 7.09 -11.83
C THR A 104 7.16 7.72 -10.60
N TRP A 105 5.89 7.47 -10.35
CA TRP A 105 5.10 8.18 -9.34
C TRP A 105 5.59 7.96 -7.91
N ALA A 106 6.24 6.83 -7.64
CA ALA A 106 6.73 6.51 -6.31
C ALA A 106 8.12 7.09 -6.04
N LYS A 107 8.71 7.86 -6.97
CA LYS A 107 9.99 8.53 -6.78
C LYS A 107 9.97 9.42 -5.54
N GLU A 108 10.92 9.20 -4.63
CA GLU A 108 11.12 10.06 -3.48
C GLU A 108 11.62 11.43 -3.94
N ARG A 109 10.92 12.49 -3.52
CA ARG A 109 11.23 13.86 -3.93
C ARG A 109 10.56 14.87 -3.02
N LEU A 110 11.03 16.11 -3.10
CA LEU A 110 10.29 17.27 -2.62
C LEU A 110 9.27 17.64 -3.71
N GLN A 111 7.99 17.60 -3.38
CA GLN A 111 6.89 17.96 -4.28
C GLN A 111 6.12 19.13 -3.64
N ASN A 112 6.00 20.27 -4.33
CA ASN A 112 5.34 21.46 -3.81
C ASN A 112 5.75 21.82 -2.36
N GLY A 113 7.05 21.74 -2.08
CA GLY A 113 7.64 22.09 -0.79
C GLY A 113 7.47 21.04 0.33
N VAL A 114 6.97 19.84 0.02
CA VAL A 114 6.78 18.77 1.02
C VAL A 114 7.42 17.45 0.58
N TRP A 115 7.92 16.65 1.53
CA TRP A 115 8.63 15.40 1.24
C TRP A 115 7.69 14.22 1.00
N ILE A 116 7.97 13.49 -0.08
CA ILE A 116 7.41 12.17 -0.37
C ILE A 116 8.49 11.11 -0.14
N ARG A 117 8.18 10.10 0.67
CA ARG A 117 9.03 8.92 0.93
C ARG A 117 8.31 7.65 0.49
N ARG A 118 9.06 6.59 0.18
CA ARG A 118 8.50 5.32 -0.31
C ARG A 118 8.94 4.13 0.53
N LEU A 119 8.03 3.20 0.73
CA LEU A 119 8.29 1.87 1.27
C LEU A 119 7.52 0.81 0.46
N PHE A 120 8.20 -0.26 0.11
CA PHE A 120 7.59 -1.51 -0.31
C PHE A 120 7.45 -2.43 0.89
N ILE A 121 6.27 -3.02 1.08
CA ILE A 121 6.01 -3.99 2.14
C ILE A 121 5.79 -5.38 1.55
N SER A 122 6.55 -6.37 2.03
CA SER A 122 6.59 -7.73 1.47
C SER A 122 6.62 -8.79 2.58
N GLY A 123 6.11 -9.98 2.25
CA GLY A 123 6.39 -11.21 2.99
C GLY A 123 7.48 -12.04 2.31
N THR A 124 7.41 -13.35 2.49
CA THR A 124 8.17 -14.39 1.76
C THR A 124 7.23 -15.14 0.82
N GLN A 125 7.74 -15.72 -0.25
CA GLN A 125 6.92 -16.45 -1.22
C GLN A 125 7.63 -17.75 -1.61
N ASP A 126 6.84 -18.72 -2.07
CA ASP A 126 7.29 -20.06 -2.47
C ASP A 126 7.95 -20.84 -1.32
N ASP A 127 8.53 -21.99 -1.65
CA ASP A 127 9.18 -22.90 -0.70
C ASP A 127 10.59 -23.31 -1.17
N GLY A 128 11.37 -23.88 -0.25
CA GLY A 128 12.68 -24.46 -0.55
C GLY A 128 13.64 -23.52 -1.28
N PHE A 129 14.15 -23.96 -2.43
CA PHE A 129 15.14 -23.21 -3.21
C PHE A 129 14.59 -21.90 -3.78
N GLU A 130 13.31 -21.86 -4.19
CA GLU A 130 12.72 -20.65 -4.74
C GLU A 130 12.49 -19.59 -3.66
N LYS A 131 12.02 -19.97 -2.46
CA LYS A 131 11.97 -19.05 -1.30
C LYS A 131 13.33 -18.44 -1.02
N THR A 132 14.38 -19.27 -1.05
CA THR A 132 15.76 -18.81 -0.83
C THR A 132 16.21 -17.83 -1.91
N ARG A 133 15.88 -18.11 -3.18
CA ARG A 133 16.22 -17.24 -4.32
C ARG A 133 15.50 -15.90 -4.23
N LEU A 134 14.21 -15.89 -3.93
CA LEU A 134 13.42 -14.66 -3.81
C LEU A 134 13.83 -13.80 -2.62
N ASN A 135 14.15 -14.40 -1.48
CA ASN A 135 14.67 -13.65 -0.33
C ASN A 135 16.04 -13.01 -0.65
N ARG A 136 16.95 -13.74 -1.32
CA ARG A 136 18.23 -13.16 -1.78
C ARG A 136 18.03 -12.04 -2.80
N LEU A 137 17.05 -12.16 -3.70
CA LEU A 137 16.71 -11.08 -4.63
C LEU A 137 16.33 -9.80 -3.88
N LEU A 138 15.46 -9.90 -2.87
CA LEU A 138 15.06 -8.77 -2.03
C LEU A 138 16.22 -8.22 -1.20
N GLU A 139 17.11 -9.06 -0.67
CA GLU A 139 18.34 -8.60 0.02
C GLU A 139 19.23 -7.76 -0.90
N PHE A 140 19.47 -8.22 -2.14
CA PHE A 140 20.24 -7.46 -3.13
C PHE A 140 19.54 -6.17 -3.53
N GLU A 141 18.23 -6.20 -3.77
CA GLU A 141 17.44 -5.00 -4.07
C GLU A 141 17.50 -4.00 -2.91
N GLN A 142 17.34 -4.47 -1.67
CA GLN A 142 17.40 -3.65 -0.47
C GLN A 142 18.76 -2.97 -0.30
N SER A 143 19.86 -3.69 -0.52
CA SER A 143 21.22 -3.11 -0.45
C SER A 143 21.46 -1.94 -1.42
N ARG A 144 20.65 -1.85 -2.48
CA ARG A 144 20.74 -0.78 -3.50
C ARG A 144 19.76 0.35 -3.22
N HIS A 145 18.55 0.03 -2.81
CA HIS A 145 17.44 0.99 -2.78
C HIS A 145 16.97 1.39 -1.38
N ASN A 146 17.25 0.57 -0.36
CA ASN A 146 16.93 0.84 1.04
C ASN A 146 15.46 1.29 1.24
N ASP A 147 14.53 0.54 0.64
CA ASP A 147 13.11 0.88 0.57
C ASP A 147 12.15 -0.31 0.71
N ILE A 148 12.63 -1.47 1.15
CA ILE A 148 11.84 -2.68 1.39
C ILE A 148 11.78 -3.00 2.89
N LEU A 149 10.57 -3.21 3.39
CA LEU A 149 10.31 -3.88 4.66
C LEU A 149 9.84 -5.31 4.37
N GLN A 150 10.45 -6.29 5.02
CA GLN A 150 10.12 -7.69 4.81
C GLN A 150 9.94 -8.45 6.13
N TRP A 151 8.89 -9.26 6.22
CA TRP A 151 8.62 -10.15 7.35
C TRP A 151 8.54 -11.61 6.90
N ASP A 152 8.89 -12.56 7.78
CA ASP A 152 8.88 -14.00 7.51
C ASP A 152 7.48 -14.62 7.65
N PHE A 153 6.52 -14.12 6.88
CA PHE A 153 5.21 -14.77 6.67
C PHE A 153 5.03 -15.12 5.18
N HIS A 154 4.17 -16.08 4.86
CA HIS A 154 3.86 -16.41 3.47
C HIS A 154 2.97 -15.33 2.84
N ASP A 155 3.50 -14.61 1.86
CA ASP A 155 2.87 -13.51 1.15
C ASP A 155 1.82 -14.04 0.19
N SER A 156 0.56 -13.80 0.53
CA SER A 156 -0.58 -14.23 -0.26
C SER A 156 -1.71 -13.23 -0.14
N PHE A 157 -2.68 -13.30 -1.04
CA PHE A 157 -3.88 -12.46 -1.00
C PHE A 157 -4.58 -12.50 0.37
N PHE A 158 -4.71 -13.69 0.97
CA PHE A 158 -5.39 -13.88 2.26
C PHE A 158 -4.57 -13.39 3.46
N ASN A 159 -3.28 -13.08 3.27
CA ASN A 159 -2.38 -12.54 4.28
C ASN A 159 -2.10 -11.03 4.08
N LEU A 160 -2.78 -10.36 3.14
CA LEU A 160 -2.63 -8.91 2.97
C LEU A 160 -2.98 -8.14 4.25
N THR A 161 -4.00 -8.60 4.99
CA THR A 161 -4.35 -7.98 6.28
C THR A 161 -3.22 -8.06 7.29
N LEU A 162 -2.54 -9.20 7.37
CA LEU A 162 -1.37 -9.38 8.22
C LEU A 162 -0.23 -8.45 7.79
N LYS A 163 0.04 -8.37 6.48
CA LYS A 163 1.04 -7.44 5.91
C LYS A 163 0.79 -5.99 6.35
N GLN A 164 -0.48 -5.56 6.34
CA GLN A 164 -0.87 -4.21 6.76
C GLN A 164 -0.70 -3.99 8.27
N ILE A 165 -1.07 -4.98 9.10
CA ILE A 165 -0.90 -4.89 10.57
C ILE A 165 0.58 -4.79 10.93
N LEU A 166 1.43 -5.62 10.32
CA LEU A 166 2.88 -5.60 10.54
C LEU A 166 3.51 -4.26 10.13
N PHE A 167 3.06 -3.70 9.00
CA PHE A 167 3.45 -2.34 8.61
C PHE A 167 3.03 -1.29 9.64
N LEU A 168 1.78 -1.35 10.13
CA LEU A 168 1.29 -0.39 11.13
C LEU A 168 2.04 -0.50 12.46
N GLU A 169 2.41 -1.71 12.90
CA GLU A 169 3.29 -1.95 14.06
C GLU A 169 4.68 -1.33 13.85
N TRP A 170 5.23 -1.46 12.65
CA TRP A 170 6.51 -0.83 12.30
C TRP A 170 6.41 0.70 12.24
N MET A 171 5.32 1.24 11.69
CA MET A 171 5.08 2.68 11.59
C MET A 171 4.97 3.32 12.98
N GLU A 172 4.27 2.68 13.93
CA GLU A 172 4.14 3.19 15.30
C GLU A 172 5.50 3.38 15.98
N ARG A 173 6.46 2.51 15.66
CA ARG A 173 7.81 2.56 16.24
C ARG A 173 8.75 3.51 15.50
N ASN A 174 8.68 3.55 14.17
CA ASN A 174 9.71 4.21 13.33
C ASN A 174 9.23 5.48 12.61
N CYS A 175 7.92 5.64 12.42
CA CYS A 175 7.31 6.77 11.72
C CYS A 175 6.04 7.34 12.42
N PRO A 176 6.01 7.54 13.75
CA PRO A 176 4.79 7.86 14.50
C PRO A 176 4.15 9.22 14.16
N TYR A 177 4.92 10.16 13.61
CA TYR A 177 4.46 11.53 13.33
C TYR A 177 4.33 11.85 11.82
N VAL A 178 4.40 10.84 10.96
CA VAL A 178 4.11 11.00 9.52
C VAL A 178 2.75 11.65 9.30
N HIS A 179 2.65 12.61 8.37
CA HIS A 179 1.40 13.35 8.18
C HIS A 179 0.34 12.51 7.46
N TYR A 180 0.69 11.95 6.31
CA TYR A 180 -0.23 11.20 5.46
C TYR A 180 0.45 9.97 4.87
N LEU A 181 -0.38 8.98 4.55
CA LEU A 181 0.02 7.76 3.90
C LEU A 181 -0.82 7.56 2.64
N LEU A 182 -0.17 7.04 1.60
CA LEU A 182 -0.85 6.28 0.55
C LEU A 182 -0.64 4.82 0.89
N ASN A 183 -1.72 4.08 1.07
CA ASN A 183 -1.68 2.62 1.07
C ASN A 183 -2.13 2.14 -0.31
N GLY A 184 -1.29 1.43 -1.05
CA GLY A 184 -1.59 1.04 -2.42
C GLY A 184 -0.96 -0.27 -2.86
N ASP A 185 -1.47 -0.81 -3.97
CA ASP A 185 -0.92 -1.98 -4.65
C ASP A 185 0.16 -1.57 -5.65
N ASP A 186 1.04 -2.49 -6.04
CA ASP A 186 2.13 -2.23 -6.98
C ASP A 186 1.72 -2.17 -8.47
N ASP A 187 0.42 -2.24 -8.75
CA ASP A 187 -0.17 -2.25 -10.10
C ASP A 187 -1.18 -1.12 -10.34
N VAL A 188 -1.04 -0.01 -9.61
CA VAL A 188 -1.89 1.20 -9.75
C VAL A 188 -1.12 2.39 -10.27
N PHE A 189 -1.78 3.19 -11.11
CA PHE A 189 -1.30 4.52 -11.44
C PHE A 189 -1.68 5.45 -10.30
N ALA A 190 -0.71 6.16 -9.72
CA ALA A 190 -0.95 7.13 -8.66
C ALA A 190 -0.36 8.50 -9.06
N ASN A 191 -1.19 9.52 -9.19
CA ASN A 191 -0.71 10.87 -9.44
C ASN A 191 -0.32 11.52 -8.10
N THR A 192 0.93 11.31 -7.68
CA THR A 192 1.44 11.80 -6.40
C THR A 192 1.53 13.33 -6.32
N ASP A 193 1.56 14.03 -7.46
CA ASP A 193 1.51 15.50 -7.52
C ASP A 193 0.11 15.99 -7.10
N ASN A 194 -0.93 15.41 -7.68
CA ASN A 194 -2.32 15.72 -7.32
C ASN A 194 -2.63 15.34 -5.87
N MET A 195 -2.09 14.21 -5.39
CA MET A 195 -2.25 13.81 -3.99
C MET A 195 -1.66 14.84 -3.04
N VAL A 196 -0.47 15.38 -3.32
CA VAL A 196 0.13 16.42 -2.49
C VAL A 196 -0.74 17.67 -2.44
N VAL A 197 -1.26 18.13 -3.59
CA VAL A 197 -2.17 19.30 -3.64
C VAL A 197 -3.44 19.06 -2.81
N PHE A 198 -4.07 17.89 -2.98
CA PHE A 198 -5.24 17.48 -2.21
C PHE A 198 -4.96 17.49 -0.71
N LEU A 199 -3.87 16.85 -0.27
CA LEU A 199 -3.51 16.72 1.14
C LEU A 199 -3.11 18.06 1.78
N GLN A 200 -2.44 18.95 1.04
CA GLN A 200 -2.14 20.30 1.52
C GLN A 200 -3.42 21.12 1.75
N ASN A 201 -4.40 21.01 0.86
CA ASN A 201 -5.70 21.65 1.04
C ASN A 201 -6.48 21.04 2.21
N PHE A 202 -6.43 19.71 2.37
CA PHE A 202 -7.02 19.04 3.53
C PHE A 202 -6.39 19.52 4.84
N LYS A 203 -5.05 19.66 4.91
CA LYS A 203 -4.33 20.14 6.08
C LYS A 203 -4.79 21.54 6.52
N LYS A 204 -5.06 22.45 5.58
CA LYS A 204 -5.59 23.80 5.86
C LYS A 204 -6.97 23.77 6.53
N GLY A 205 -7.76 22.71 6.28
CA GLY A 205 -9.06 22.52 6.93
C GLY A 205 -8.99 22.09 8.40
N GLY A 206 -7.81 21.79 8.95
CA GLY A 206 -7.60 21.51 10.37
C GLY A 206 -8.14 20.17 10.88
N ARG A 207 -8.75 19.35 10.01
CA ARG A 207 -9.26 18.02 10.37
C ARG A 207 -8.09 17.04 10.56
N LYS A 208 -8.11 16.30 11.67
CA LYS A 208 -7.10 15.24 11.93
C LYS A 208 -7.38 13.96 11.15
N HIS A 209 -8.65 13.56 11.08
CA HIS A 209 -9.06 12.31 10.45
C HIS A 209 -9.21 12.45 8.93
N LEU A 210 -8.38 11.70 8.20
CA LEU A 210 -8.52 11.41 6.78
C LEU A 210 -8.50 9.89 6.57
N TYR A 211 -9.46 9.36 5.83
CA TYR A 211 -9.44 8.03 5.23
C TYR A 211 -10.29 8.10 3.97
N THR A 212 -9.68 8.14 2.79
CA THR A 212 -10.40 8.39 1.54
C THR A 212 -9.90 7.58 0.36
N GLY A 213 -10.82 7.19 -0.51
CA GLY A 213 -10.55 6.35 -1.66
C GLY A 213 -11.84 6.02 -2.41
N HIS A 214 -11.86 4.88 -3.11
CA HIS A 214 -13.09 4.37 -3.72
C HIS A 214 -13.95 3.71 -2.64
N LEU A 215 -14.93 4.46 -2.13
CA LEU A 215 -15.83 4.02 -1.07
C LEU A 215 -16.78 2.91 -1.54
N ILE A 216 -16.76 1.78 -0.84
CA ILE A 216 -17.65 0.64 -1.02
C ILE A 216 -18.55 0.54 0.22
N GLN A 217 -19.86 0.40 0.00
CA GLN A 217 -20.90 0.33 1.03
C GLN A 217 -22.00 -0.63 0.61
N TYR A 218 -22.79 -1.08 1.59
CA TYR A 218 -23.96 -1.95 1.37
C TYR A 218 -23.60 -3.29 0.70
N VAL A 219 -22.42 -3.82 1.01
CA VAL A 219 -21.93 -5.12 0.53
C VAL A 219 -21.65 -6.07 1.69
N GLY A 220 -21.54 -7.35 1.37
CA GLY A 220 -21.24 -8.41 2.33
C GLY A 220 -20.14 -9.36 1.84
N PRO A 221 -19.84 -10.41 2.63
CA PRO A 221 -18.93 -11.46 2.23
C PRO A 221 -19.39 -12.18 0.95
N VAL A 222 -18.49 -12.39 0.00
CA VAL A 222 -18.75 -13.23 -1.17
C VAL A 222 -18.73 -14.69 -0.71
N ARG A 223 -19.81 -15.44 -0.96
CA ARG A 223 -19.99 -16.82 -0.46
C ARG A 223 -19.69 -17.87 -1.54
N GLU A 224 -19.44 -17.43 -2.76
CA GLU A 224 -19.10 -18.25 -3.92
C GLU A 224 -17.64 -18.73 -3.83
N THR A 225 -17.44 -20.04 -3.75
CA THR A 225 -16.12 -20.67 -3.52
C THR A 225 -15.10 -20.44 -4.63
N TRP A 226 -15.53 -20.13 -5.85
CA TRP A 226 -14.67 -19.80 -6.99
C TRP A 226 -14.18 -18.36 -6.99
N SER A 227 -14.77 -17.49 -6.16
CA SER A 227 -14.36 -16.09 -6.08
C SER A 227 -13.03 -15.96 -5.36
N LYS A 228 -12.13 -15.12 -5.89
CA LYS A 228 -10.93 -14.67 -5.18
C LYS A 228 -11.28 -14.04 -3.82
N TYR A 229 -12.46 -13.44 -3.71
CA TYR A 229 -12.95 -12.75 -2.52
C TYR A 229 -13.82 -13.65 -1.61
N TYR A 230 -13.79 -14.97 -1.82
CA TYR A 230 -14.57 -15.93 -1.03
C TYR A 230 -14.25 -15.82 0.47
N VAL A 231 -15.29 -15.56 1.26
CA VAL A 231 -15.23 -15.53 2.73
C VAL A 231 -16.38 -16.37 3.28
N PRO A 232 -16.11 -17.56 3.84
CA PRO A 232 -17.16 -18.42 4.40
C PRO A 232 -17.68 -17.93 5.75
N VAL A 233 -18.83 -18.46 6.16
CA VAL A 233 -19.47 -18.15 7.46
C VAL A 233 -18.58 -18.50 8.66
N GLN A 234 -17.71 -19.50 8.53
CA GLN A 234 -16.71 -19.88 9.54
C GLN A 234 -15.64 -18.80 9.75
N VAL A 235 -15.39 -17.96 8.74
CA VAL A 235 -14.45 -16.83 8.84
C VAL A 235 -15.17 -15.57 9.31
N HIS A 236 -16.31 -15.26 8.70
CA HIS A 236 -17.12 -14.09 9.00
C HIS A 236 -18.61 -14.42 8.88
N LYS A 237 -19.26 -14.56 10.04
CA LYS A 237 -20.69 -14.91 10.14
C LYS A 237 -21.64 -13.78 9.70
N PRO A 238 -21.41 -12.49 10.01
CA PRO A 238 -22.30 -11.43 9.53
C PRO A 238 -22.38 -11.40 8.00
N GLU A 239 -23.52 -10.99 7.45
CA GLU A 239 -23.75 -10.88 6.01
C GLU A 239 -23.45 -9.49 5.44
N SER A 240 -22.92 -8.58 6.26
CA SER A 240 -22.63 -7.20 5.87
C SER A 240 -21.26 -6.77 6.37
N TYR A 241 -20.53 -6.04 5.53
CA TYR A 241 -19.31 -5.36 5.91
C TYR A 241 -19.58 -3.89 6.29
N PRO A 242 -18.76 -3.31 7.19
CA PRO A 242 -18.78 -1.86 7.38
C PRO A 242 -18.31 -1.15 6.10
N PRO A 243 -18.65 0.14 5.92
CA PRO A 243 -18.06 0.97 4.86
C PRO A 243 -16.53 0.89 4.86
N TYR A 244 -15.94 0.74 3.68
CA TYR A 244 -14.48 0.70 3.50
C TYR A 244 -14.06 1.31 2.16
N CYS A 245 -12.78 1.65 2.00
CA CYS A 245 -12.24 2.02 0.69
C CYS A 245 -11.69 0.76 0.02
N GLY A 246 -12.10 0.46 -1.21
CA GLY A 246 -11.64 -0.73 -1.93
C GLY A 246 -10.16 -0.69 -2.32
N GLY A 247 -9.65 -1.86 -2.72
CA GLY A 247 -8.23 -2.12 -3.02
C GLY A 247 -7.65 -1.31 -4.17
N GLY A 248 -6.41 -1.57 -4.57
CA GLY A 248 -5.64 -0.66 -5.42
C GLY A 248 -5.04 0.49 -4.61
N GLY A 249 -5.84 1.23 -3.84
CA GLY A 249 -5.30 2.09 -2.78
C GLY A 249 -6.22 3.17 -2.22
N PHE A 250 -5.79 3.73 -1.09
CA PHE A 250 -6.48 4.78 -0.34
C PHE A 250 -5.48 5.71 0.37
N LEU A 251 -5.91 6.94 0.62
CA LEU A 251 -5.16 7.93 1.39
C LEU A 251 -5.68 7.97 2.83
N LEU A 252 -4.77 8.07 3.80
CA LEU A 252 -5.11 8.22 5.20
C LEU A 252 -4.13 9.14 5.93
N SER A 253 -4.60 9.80 6.99
CA SER A 253 -3.71 10.54 7.89
C SER A 253 -2.94 9.60 8.82
N GLY A 254 -1.76 10.02 9.29
CA GLY A 254 -1.03 9.30 10.34
C GLY A 254 -1.83 9.20 11.65
N TYR A 255 -2.72 10.16 11.95
CA TYR A 255 -3.69 10.02 13.03
C TYR A 255 -4.61 8.81 12.83
N THR A 256 -5.24 8.70 11.65
CA THR A 256 -6.13 7.57 11.34
C THR A 256 -5.40 6.24 11.36
N ALA A 257 -4.19 6.17 10.80
CA ALA A 257 -3.37 4.95 10.78
C ALA A 257 -3.11 4.41 12.20
N ARG A 258 -2.83 5.29 13.16
CA ARG A 258 -2.65 4.92 14.58
C ARG A 258 -3.93 4.42 15.23
N ILE A 259 -5.07 5.04 14.94
CA ILE A 259 -6.37 4.54 15.42
C ILE A 259 -6.65 3.15 14.86
N ILE A 260 -6.42 2.93 13.56
CA ILE A 260 -6.57 1.62 12.92
C ILE A 260 -5.68 0.59 13.61
N TYR A 261 -4.39 0.91 13.80
CA TYR A 261 -3.44 0.03 14.47
C TYR A 261 -3.92 -0.33 15.89
N ASN A 262 -4.28 0.67 16.70
CA ASN A 262 -4.74 0.45 18.06
C ASN A 262 -5.99 -0.46 18.09
N MET A 263 -6.97 -0.22 17.23
CA MET A 263 -8.18 -1.05 17.15
C MET A 263 -7.89 -2.47 16.65
N SER A 264 -6.89 -2.64 15.78
CA SER A 264 -6.54 -3.92 15.17
C SER A 264 -6.22 -5.02 16.20
N HIS A 265 -5.67 -4.66 17.37
CA HIS A 265 -5.34 -5.61 18.46
C HIS A 265 -6.56 -6.41 18.94
N SER A 266 -7.75 -5.82 18.84
CA SER A 266 -8.99 -6.36 19.43
C SER A 266 -10.02 -6.80 18.37
N ILE A 267 -9.64 -6.80 17.09
CA ILE A 267 -10.50 -7.22 15.98
C ILE A 267 -9.90 -8.47 15.36
N THR A 268 -10.64 -9.56 15.29
CA THR A 268 -10.16 -10.79 14.67
C THR A 268 -9.83 -10.56 13.19
N ILE A 269 -8.64 -10.97 12.74
CA ILE A 269 -8.16 -10.79 11.37
C ILE A 269 -9.20 -11.29 10.36
N LEU A 270 -9.43 -10.55 9.28
CA LEU A 270 -10.26 -10.94 8.14
C LEU A 270 -9.32 -11.04 6.92
N PRO A 271 -9.51 -12.00 5.99
CA PRO A 271 -8.58 -12.16 4.87
C PRO A 271 -8.68 -11.08 3.78
N ILE A 272 -9.70 -10.21 3.86
CA ILE A 272 -9.87 -9.06 2.96
C ILE A 272 -9.35 -7.83 3.71
N ASP A 273 -8.18 -7.34 3.30
CA ASP A 273 -7.44 -6.28 4.00
C ASP A 273 -8.21 -4.97 4.05
N ASP A 274 -8.77 -4.55 2.92
CA ASP A 274 -9.54 -3.31 2.83
C ASP A 274 -10.75 -3.30 3.77
N VAL A 275 -11.47 -4.42 3.84
CA VAL A 275 -12.60 -4.60 4.75
C VAL A 275 -12.12 -4.58 6.20
N TYR A 276 -11.00 -5.24 6.50
CA TYR A 276 -10.44 -5.23 7.86
C TYR A 276 -10.02 -3.82 8.30
N MET A 277 -9.47 -3.00 7.39
CA MET A 277 -9.19 -1.59 7.67
C MET A 277 -10.48 -0.82 7.98
N GLY A 278 -11.56 -1.07 7.23
CA GLY A 278 -12.90 -0.53 7.50
C GLY A 278 -13.47 -0.96 8.86
N MET A 279 -13.27 -2.22 9.26
CA MET A 279 -13.67 -2.72 10.58
C MET A 279 -12.92 -2.00 11.71
N CYS A 280 -11.60 -1.82 11.55
CA CYS A 280 -10.78 -1.07 12.52
C CYS A 280 -11.21 0.40 12.61
N LEU A 281 -11.51 1.01 11.46
CA LEU A 281 -11.96 2.39 11.37
C LEU A 281 -13.31 2.59 12.07
N GLN A 282 -14.28 1.70 11.80
CA GLN A 282 -15.60 1.72 12.43
C GLN A 282 -15.48 1.55 13.95
N LYS A 283 -14.64 0.61 14.43
CA LYS A 283 -14.41 0.42 15.87
C LYS A 283 -13.80 1.65 16.53
N GLY A 284 -12.95 2.38 15.82
CA GLY A 284 -12.39 3.66 16.26
C GLY A 284 -13.38 4.83 16.20
N GLY A 285 -14.64 4.62 15.82
CA GLY A 285 -15.65 5.68 15.70
C GLY A 285 -15.45 6.58 14.48
N LEU A 286 -14.65 6.15 13.50
CA LEU A 286 -14.31 6.91 12.30
C LEU A 286 -15.01 6.32 11.06
N ARG A 287 -15.04 7.07 9.96
CA ARG A 287 -15.73 6.64 8.73
C ARG A 287 -14.91 6.99 7.48
N PRO A 288 -14.92 6.12 6.45
CA PRO A 288 -14.25 6.42 5.20
C PRO A 288 -15.04 7.45 4.39
N GLU A 289 -14.34 8.26 3.58
CA GLU A 289 -14.92 9.24 2.66
C GLU A 289 -14.62 8.87 1.20
N SER A 290 -15.57 9.08 0.31
CA SER A 290 -15.37 8.82 -1.13
C SER A 290 -14.56 9.95 -1.77
N HIS A 291 -13.58 9.60 -2.61
CA HIS A 291 -12.89 10.57 -3.45
C HIS A 291 -13.07 10.22 -4.94
N PRO A 292 -13.64 11.12 -5.77
CA PRO A 292 -13.96 10.84 -7.17
C PRO A 292 -12.72 10.60 -8.05
N GLY A 293 -11.54 11.05 -7.61
CA GLY A 293 -10.26 10.80 -8.26
C GLY A 293 -9.64 9.43 -7.96
N VAL A 294 -10.27 8.58 -7.14
CA VAL A 294 -9.76 7.23 -6.84
C VAL A 294 -10.66 6.19 -7.51
N ARG A 295 -10.10 5.44 -8.45
CA ARG A 295 -10.83 4.54 -9.37
C ARG A 295 -10.22 3.15 -9.35
N THR A 296 -10.74 2.32 -8.45
CA THR A 296 -10.18 0.97 -8.21
C THR A 296 -10.77 -0.11 -9.12
N ALA A 297 -11.73 0.25 -9.97
CA ALA A 297 -12.34 -0.61 -10.99
C ALA A 297 -12.00 -0.13 -12.42
N GLY A 298 -10.93 0.64 -12.59
CA GLY A 298 -10.55 1.27 -13.86
C GLY A 298 -11.33 2.54 -14.16
N LEU A 299 -10.91 3.19 -15.25
CA LEU A 299 -11.67 4.26 -15.89
C LEU A 299 -12.57 3.68 -16.97
N TYR A 300 -13.86 4.01 -16.88
CA TYR A 300 -14.81 3.66 -17.92
C TYR A 300 -14.78 4.73 -19.02
N VAL A 301 -14.10 4.44 -20.12
CA VAL A 301 -14.12 5.27 -21.33
C VAL A 301 -15.29 4.83 -22.19
N ILE A 302 -16.25 5.74 -22.40
CA ILE A 302 -17.52 5.46 -23.11
C ILE A 302 -17.25 5.15 -24.59
N ASP A 303 -16.36 5.91 -25.22
CA ASP A 303 -16.00 5.68 -26.61
C ASP A 303 -15.06 4.49 -26.74
N LYS A 304 -15.55 3.41 -27.37
CA LYS A 304 -14.79 2.19 -27.59
C LYS A 304 -13.65 2.36 -28.61
N LYS A 305 -13.67 3.43 -29.40
CA LYS A 305 -12.63 3.76 -30.39
C LYS A 305 -11.55 4.67 -29.82
N ALA A 306 -11.81 5.33 -28.69
CA ALA A 306 -10.83 6.18 -28.03
C ALA A 306 -9.72 5.33 -27.39
N ASP A 307 -8.51 5.87 -27.36
CA ASP A 307 -7.42 5.28 -26.60
C ASP A 307 -7.77 5.35 -25.10
N ARG A 308 -7.85 4.18 -24.46
CA ARG A 308 -8.14 4.08 -23.02
C ARG A 308 -6.98 4.56 -22.15
N TYR A 309 -5.80 4.73 -22.75
CA TYR A 309 -4.61 5.26 -22.11
C TYR A 309 -4.30 6.69 -22.56
N ASP A 310 -5.27 7.42 -23.11
CA ASP A 310 -5.12 8.86 -23.33
C ASP A 310 -4.86 9.56 -21.99
N PRO A 311 -3.71 10.24 -21.83
CA PRO A 311 -3.34 10.92 -20.59
C PRO A 311 -4.39 11.91 -20.07
N CYS A 312 -5.21 12.51 -20.96
CA CYS A 312 -6.24 13.46 -20.58
C CYS A 312 -7.26 12.87 -19.59
N TYR A 313 -7.54 11.57 -19.66
CA TYR A 313 -8.46 10.91 -18.72
C TYR A 313 -7.87 10.75 -17.31
N PHE A 314 -6.54 10.77 -17.18
CA PHE A 314 -5.82 10.49 -15.93
C PHE A 314 -5.32 11.76 -15.23
N ARG A 315 -5.32 12.90 -15.94
CA ARG A 315 -4.80 14.19 -15.46
C ARG A 315 -5.29 14.57 -14.06
N GLU A 316 -6.59 14.50 -13.82
CA GLU A 316 -7.23 14.92 -12.56
C GLU A 316 -7.42 13.74 -11.57
N MET A 317 -7.00 12.54 -11.94
CA MET A 317 -7.12 11.37 -11.07
C MET A 317 -6.05 11.42 -9.99
N LEU A 318 -6.38 10.85 -8.83
CA LEU A 318 -5.41 10.53 -7.79
C LEU A 318 -4.85 9.13 -7.99
N LEU A 319 -5.72 8.14 -8.20
CA LEU A 319 -5.32 6.75 -8.31
C LEU A 319 -6.24 5.97 -9.25
N VAL A 320 -5.68 5.15 -10.13
CA VAL A 320 -6.42 4.26 -11.02
C VAL A 320 -5.82 2.86 -11.02
N HIS A 321 -6.64 1.85 -10.76
CA HIS A 321 -6.32 0.43 -10.93
C HIS A 321 -6.93 -0.08 -12.24
N ARG A 322 -6.28 -0.89 -13.08
CA ARG A 322 -4.94 -1.49 -12.99
C ARG A 322 -4.06 -1.03 -14.14
N PHE A 323 -2.75 -1.00 -13.91
CA PHE A 323 -1.75 -0.75 -14.93
C PHE A 323 -0.69 -1.86 -14.95
N LEU A 324 -0.25 -2.21 -16.16
CA LEU A 324 0.98 -2.96 -16.38
C LEU A 324 2.19 -2.02 -16.26
N SER A 325 3.36 -2.55 -15.91
CA SER A 325 4.60 -1.79 -15.70
C SER A 325 4.93 -0.88 -16.90
N VAL A 326 4.75 -1.35 -18.14
CA VAL A 326 5.01 -0.56 -19.35
C VAL A 326 4.00 0.59 -19.51
N HIS A 327 2.71 0.31 -19.37
CA HIS A 327 1.68 1.35 -19.47
C HIS A 327 1.82 2.39 -18.37
N MET A 328 2.24 1.98 -17.17
CA MET A 328 2.55 2.87 -16.05
C MET A 328 3.63 3.87 -16.43
N TYR A 329 4.73 3.34 -16.96
CA TYR A 329 5.90 4.13 -17.31
C TYR A 329 5.54 5.16 -18.39
N VAL A 330 4.86 4.73 -19.46
CA VAL A 330 4.43 5.62 -20.52
C VAL A 330 3.46 6.67 -19.98
N MET A 331 2.39 6.26 -19.28
CA MET A 331 1.37 7.18 -18.73
C MET A 331 1.99 8.26 -17.84
N TRP A 332 2.89 7.87 -16.94
CA TRP A 332 3.56 8.83 -16.05
C TRP A 332 4.35 9.88 -16.83
N HIS A 333 5.13 9.48 -17.83
CA HIS A 333 5.93 10.43 -18.61
C HIS A 333 5.06 11.27 -19.55
N SER A 334 4.00 10.69 -20.14
CA SER A 334 3.07 11.43 -20.99
C SER A 334 2.36 12.55 -20.22
N LEU A 335 1.96 12.31 -18.97
CA LEU A 335 1.34 13.35 -18.12
C LEU A 335 2.29 14.48 -17.71
N GLN A 336 3.61 14.24 -17.82
CA GLN A 336 4.65 15.21 -17.48
C GLN A 336 5.19 15.93 -18.73
N ASP A 337 4.72 15.58 -19.93
CA ASP A 337 5.12 16.23 -21.18
C ASP A 337 4.51 17.65 -21.24
N PRO A 338 5.33 18.72 -21.26
CA PRO A 338 4.82 20.09 -21.36
C PRO A 338 4.12 20.38 -22.69
N ASN A 339 4.38 19.57 -23.72
CA ASN A 339 3.75 19.69 -25.04
C ASN A 339 2.46 18.90 -25.16
N LEU A 340 2.04 18.18 -24.11
CA LEU A 340 0.77 17.49 -24.11
C LEU A 340 -0.37 18.52 -24.25
N ASP A 341 -0.91 18.62 -25.45
CA ASP A 341 -2.07 19.46 -25.72
C ASP A 341 -3.32 18.77 -25.16
N PHE A 342 -3.71 19.22 -23.98
CA PHE A 342 -5.02 18.95 -23.44
C PHE A 342 -6.03 19.78 -24.23
N GLY A 343 -6.32 19.35 -25.46
CA GLY A 343 -7.35 19.96 -26.29
C GLY A 343 -8.59 20.29 -25.44
N ILE A 344 -9.21 21.45 -25.71
CA ILE A 344 -10.28 22.12 -24.94
C ILE A 344 -10.86 21.22 -23.83
N PRO A 345 -10.76 21.64 -22.54
CA PRO A 345 -11.01 20.76 -21.41
C PRO A 345 -12.26 19.93 -21.65
N LEU A 346 -12.09 18.60 -21.72
CA LEU A 346 -13.18 17.66 -21.58
C LEU A 346 -13.90 18.07 -20.31
N ARG A 347 -14.99 18.83 -20.49
CA ARG A 347 -15.96 19.12 -19.45
C ARG A 347 -16.52 17.77 -19.07
N PHE A 348 -15.85 17.06 -18.18
CA PHE A 348 -16.59 16.36 -17.15
C PHE A 348 -17.55 17.40 -16.62
N ALA A 349 -18.83 17.19 -16.87
CA ALA A 349 -19.89 18.05 -16.39
C ALA A 349 -19.98 17.91 -14.85
N THR A 350 -18.95 18.35 -14.15
CA THR A 350 -19.00 18.68 -12.74
C THR A 350 -19.17 20.19 -12.69
N LYS A 351 -20.42 20.61 -12.45
CA LYS A 351 -20.68 21.91 -11.82
C LYS A 351 -19.98 21.93 -10.45
N PHE A 352 -18.68 22.18 -10.45
CA PHE A 352 -17.92 22.64 -9.30
C PHE A 352 -17.20 23.92 -9.69
N LYS A 353 -17.96 24.87 -10.28
CA LYS A 353 -17.67 26.28 -10.03
C LYS A 353 -18.03 26.53 -8.58
N GLN A 354 -17.04 26.99 -7.82
CA GLN A 354 -17.16 27.70 -6.56
C GLN A 354 -18.55 28.33 -6.38
N LYS A 355 -19.45 27.63 -5.66
CA LYS A 355 -20.52 28.32 -4.96
C LYS A 355 -20.03 28.52 -3.54
N LYS A 356 -19.82 29.80 -3.25
CA LYS A 356 -19.68 30.40 -1.92
C LYS A 356 -20.48 29.63 -0.86
N ILE A 357 -19.80 29.37 0.26
CA ILE A 357 -20.24 29.60 1.63
C ILE A 357 -21.71 30.07 1.74
N ALA A 358 -22.58 29.19 2.24
CA ALA A 358 -23.63 29.43 3.25
C ALA A 358 -24.67 28.28 3.20
N PHE A 359 -25.21 27.90 4.37
CA PHE A 359 -26.28 26.92 4.63
C PHE A 359 -25.85 25.44 4.52
N LEU A 360 -25.94 24.57 5.54
CA LEU A 360 -26.85 24.47 6.68
C LEU A 360 -26.15 23.93 7.95
N LEU A 361 -26.27 24.68 9.04
CA LEU A 361 -26.52 24.14 10.38
C LEU A 361 -28.02 24.32 10.60
N SER A 362 -28.81 23.24 10.57
CA SER A 362 -30.08 23.09 11.31
C SER A 362 -30.67 21.70 11.02
N ASP A 363 -31.05 21.03 12.11
CA ASP A 363 -32.04 19.94 12.21
C ASP A 363 -31.63 18.55 11.67
N TYR A 364 -31.02 17.73 12.53
CA TYR A 364 -31.64 16.60 13.25
C TYR A 364 -30.60 15.85 14.08
#